data_AF-A0A9N9K856-F1
#
_entry.id   AF-A0A9N9K856-F1
#
_cell.length_a   1.000
_cell.length_b   1.000
_cell.length_c   1.000
_cell.angle_alpha   90.00
_cell.angle_beta   90.00
_cell.angle_gamma   90.00
#
_symmetry.space_group_name_H-M   'P 1'
#
loop_
_entity.id
_entity.type
_entity.pdbx_description
1 polymer ?
#
loop_
_entity_poly.entity_id
_entity_poly.type
_entity_poly.pdbx_seq_one_letter_code
_entity_poly.pdbx_strand_id
1 'polypeptide(L)'
;GPSQPSNRESNQEPDQPNKEPNQEVGPTNEDDEGFNNCDRMIFTKRFEAMDDRKKWLLKSGKFVEDVLYDLGMRCKFHNLVHSFIIDCEDRFVQSGFTNNELMEIREASDKQGEMQIDDELLNYISTFAKNSTEEIREALYALHPNLTRNYNPINDFKYEHIRTTVSDWVRLLEMKPNPLTMTNLPESWFRVNVWRTIDIAFSDIPFMFFVG
;
A
#
# COMPACT_ATOMS: atom_id res chain seq x y z
N GLY A 1 37.47 58.91 56.24
CA GLY A 1 37.05 57.57 56.68
C GLY A 1 35.55 57.43 56.55
N PRO A 2 34.98 56.22 56.63
CA PRO A 2 35.59 54.92 56.33
C PRO A 2 34.73 54.03 55.38
N SER A 3 35.34 52.93 54.93
CA SER A 3 34.74 51.62 54.62
C SER A 3 34.06 51.32 53.26
N GLN A 4 34.86 50.66 52.40
CA GLN A 4 34.53 49.66 51.36
C GLN A 4 33.93 48.34 51.96
N PRO A 5 33.64 47.26 51.17
CA PRO A 5 33.02 47.15 49.83
C PRO A 5 32.04 45.93 49.72
N SER A 6 31.45 45.70 48.54
CA SER A 6 31.27 44.32 48.03
C SER A 6 31.21 44.31 46.50
N ASN A 7 32.10 43.52 45.92
CA ASN A 7 32.34 43.31 44.49
C ASN A 7 31.22 42.50 43.82
N ARG A 8 30.95 42.78 42.54
CA ARG A 8 31.39 41.91 41.42
C ARG A 8 31.02 42.46 40.04
N GLU A 9 32.08 42.74 39.28
CA GLU A 9 32.31 42.33 37.88
C GLU A 9 31.33 42.77 36.79
N SER A 10 31.63 43.94 36.24
CA SER A 10 31.97 44.18 34.82
C SER A 10 31.48 43.16 33.77
N ASN A 11 30.74 43.63 32.76
CA ASN A 11 31.32 43.94 31.44
C ASN A 11 30.27 44.44 30.44
N GLN A 12 30.74 45.34 29.59
CA GLN A 12 30.02 46.11 28.57
C GLN A 12 29.49 45.19 27.44
N GLU A 13 28.23 45.37 27.04
CA GLU A 13 27.74 45.00 25.71
C GLU A 13 28.21 46.04 24.68
N PRO A 14 28.71 45.62 23.50
CA PRO A 14 28.79 46.50 22.34
C PRO A 14 27.75 46.15 21.26
N ASP A 15 27.12 47.21 20.76
CA ASP A 15 26.67 47.47 19.38
C ASP A 15 26.08 46.34 18.51
N GLN A 16 24.78 46.51 18.19
CA GLN A 16 24.20 46.16 16.87
C GLN A 16 24.79 47.09 15.77
N PRO A 17 24.65 46.85 14.44
CA PRO A 17 23.73 45.92 13.77
C PRO A 17 24.32 45.16 12.56
N ASN A 18 23.67 44.08 12.12
CA ASN A 18 23.59 43.80 10.68
C ASN A 18 22.32 43.03 10.36
N LYS A 19 21.47 43.68 9.55
CA LYS A 19 20.29 43.08 8.91
C LYS A 19 20.79 42.16 7.81
N GLU A 20 20.57 40.86 7.95
CA GLU A 20 20.71 39.93 6.83
C GLU A 20 19.64 40.22 5.77
N PRO A 21 19.95 40.07 4.47
CA PRO A 21 18.99 40.33 3.41
C PRO A 21 17.98 39.20 3.33
N ASN A 22 16.70 39.58 3.22
CA ASN A 22 15.61 38.72 2.76
C ASN A 22 16.05 38.00 1.47
N GLN A 23 16.33 36.72 1.57
CA GLN A 23 16.21 35.84 0.41
C GLN A 23 14.72 35.68 0.17
N GLU A 24 14.22 36.36 -0.87
CA GLU A 24 12.96 36.03 -1.50
C GLU A 24 12.99 34.53 -1.82
N VAL A 25 12.23 33.76 -1.05
CA VAL A 25 11.89 32.39 -1.40
C VAL A 25 11.02 32.51 -2.64
N GLY A 26 11.65 32.41 -3.81
CA GLY A 26 10.96 32.17 -5.06
C GLY A 26 10.06 30.93 -4.91
N PRO A 27 9.01 30.79 -5.72
CA PRO A 27 8.08 29.67 -5.58
C PRO A 27 8.90 28.39 -5.66
N THR A 28 9.02 27.68 -4.54
CA THR A 28 9.52 26.32 -4.53
C THR A 28 8.61 25.56 -5.46
N ASN A 29 9.14 25.09 -6.58
CA ASN A 29 8.42 24.22 -7.49
C ASN A 29 7.84 23.08 -6.66
N GLU A 30 6.53 23.10 -6.48
CA GLU A 30 5.73 22.07 -5.82
C GLU A 30 5.71 20.87 -6.77
N ASP A 31 6.80 20.10 -6.86
CA ASP A 31 6.90 18.81 -7.58
C ASP A 31 8.18 18.04 -7.16
N ASP A 32 8.60 18.10 -5.90
CA ASP A 32 9.66 17.18 -5.41
C ASP A 32 9.03 15.83 -5.04
N GLU A 33 8.63 15.05 -6.06
CA GLU A 33 8.11 13.67 -5.96
C GLU A 33 9.18 12.66 -5.47
N GLY A 34 10.25 13.12 -4.82
CA GLY A 34 11.33 12.31 -4.28
C GLY A 34 11.00 11.68 -2.92
N PHE A 35 11.71 10.60 -2.59
CA PHE A 35 11.68 9.98 -1.26
C PHE A 35 12.45 10.86 -0.26
N ASN A 36 11.70 11.71 0.44
CA ASN A 36 12.23 12.81 1.23
C ASN A 36 12.64 12.38 2.65
N ASN A 37 13.14 13.32 3.45
CA ASN A 37 13.62 13.03 4.81
C ASN A 37 12.51 12.56 5.77
N CYS A 38 11.28 13.04 5.60
CA CYS A 38 10.15 12.56 6.40
C CYS A 38 9.81 11.12 6.05
N ASP A 39 9.79 10.78 4.75
CA ASP A 39 9.54 9.41 4.29
C ASP A 39 10.62 8.44 4.79
N ARG A 40 11.90 8.86 4.74
CA ARG A 40 13.02 8.11 5.32
C ARG A 40 12.82 7.84 6.80
N MET A 41 12.43 8.85 7.58
CA MET A 41 12.17 8.68 9.01
C MET A 41 11.01 7.72 9.27
N ILE A 42 9.93 7.77 8.48
CA ILE A 42 8.82 6.83 8.59
C ILE A 42 9.28 5.40 8.25
N PHE A 43 10.07 5.25 7.19
CA PHE A 43 10.61 3.96 6.77
C PHE A 43 11.55 3.36 7.83
N THR A 44 12.47 4.14 8.38
CA THR A 44 13.34 3.73 9.49
C THR A 44 12.53 3.30 10.71
N LYS A 45 11.51 4.07 11.10
CA LYS A 45 10.64 3.69 12.23
C LYS A 45 9.93 2.35 11.99
N ARG A 46 9.48 2.08 10.76
CA ARG A 46 8.86 0.79 10.40
C ARG A 46 9.86 -0.35 10.49
N PHE A 47 11.09 -0.15 9.99
CA PHE A 47 12.17 -1.12 10.08
C PHE A 47 12.54 -1.44 11.53
N GLU A 48 12.76 -0.40 12.36
CA GLU A 48 13.14 -0.54 13.77
C GLU A 48 12.04 -1.18 14.63
N ALA A 49 10.77 -1.08 14.21
CA ALA A 49 9.65 -1.72 14.88
C ALA A 49 9.53 -3.23 14.58
N MET A 50 10.31 -3.77 13.65
CA MET A 50 10.29 -5.20 13.31
C MET A 50 10.92 -6.05 14.41
N ASP A 51 10.33 -7.22 14.68
CA ASP A 51 10.93 -8.22 15.57
C ASP A 51 11.99 -9.01 14.79
N ASP A 52 13.26 -8.88 15.18
CA ASP A 52 14.38 -9.56 14.52
C ASP A 52 14.21 -11.09 14.44
N ARG A 53 13.43 -11.69 15.35
CA ARG A 53 13.14 -13.14 15.33
C ARG A 53 12.18 -13.54 14.21
N LYS A 54 11.50 -12.58 13.60
CA LYS A 54 10.54 -12.78 12.50
C LYS A 54 11.09 -12.35 11.15
N LYS A 55 12.26 -11.71 11.11
CA LYS A 55 12.95 -11.36 9.86
C LYS A 55 13.35 -12.63 9.13
N TRP A 56 13.32 -12.57 7.80
CA TRP A 56 13.69 -13.71 6.97
C TRP A 56 15.22 -13.85 6.91
N LEU A 57 15.74 -14.85 7.63
CA LEU A 57 17.14 -15.24 7.60
C LEU A 57 17.42 -16.19 6.42
N LEU A 58 18.29 -15.76 5.51
CA LEU A 58 18.79 -16.59 4.41
C LEU A 58 19.85 -17.57 4.90
N LYS A 59 20.12 -18.64 4.14
CA LYS A 59 21.21 -19.59 4.43
C LYS A 59 22.60 -18.95 4.47
N SER A 60 22.77 -17.80 3.83
CA SER A 60 24.01 -17.01 3.89
C SER A 60 24.24 -16.33 5.25
N GLY A 61 23.22 -16.30 6.11
CA GLY A 61 23.25 -15.60 7.41
C GLY A 61 22.79 -14.14 7.33
N LYS A 62 22.36 -13.65 6.16
CA LYS A 62 21.79 -12.30 6.01
C LYS A 62 20.29 -12.30 6.25
N PHE A 63 19.80 -11.21 6.84
CA PHE A 63 18.36 -10.92 6.88
C PHE A 63 17.93 -10.18 5.62
N VAL A 64 16.83 -10.60 5.03
CA VAL A 64 16.29 -10.01 3.80
C VAL A 64 15.85 -8.57 4.05
N GLU A 65 15.12 -8.32 5.13
CA GLU A 65 14.59 -7.01 5.49
C GLU A 65 15.70 -5.98 5.70
N ASP A 66 16.85 -6.39 6.25
CA ASP A 66 18.02 -5.52 6.43
C ASP A 66 18.58 -5.09 5.06
N VAL A 67 18.69 -6.03 4.11
CA VAL A 67 19.14 -5.72 2.73
C VAL A 67 18.15 -4.78 2.03
N LEU A 68 16.84 -5.00 2.19
CA LEU A 68 15.81 -4.13 1.62
C LEU A 68 15.83 -2.73 2.25
N TYR A 69 16.08 -2.63 3.55
CA TYR A 69 16.25 -1.35 4.23
C TYR A 69 17.43 -0.56 3.66
N ASP A 70 18.60 -1.21 3.51
CA ASP A 70 19.80 -0.59 2.93
C ASP A 70 19.60 -0.17 1.47
N LEU A 71 18.82 -0.94 0.70
CA LEU A 71 18.41 -0.56 -0.65
C LEU A 71 17.48 0.65 -0.62
N GLY A 72 16.43 0.62 0.21
CA GLY A 72 15.44 1.69 0.34
C GLY A 72 16.04 3.02 0.78
N MET A 73 17.03 2.99 1.67
CA MET A 73 17.76 4.20 2.10
C MET A 73 18.62 4.80 0.98
N ARG A 74 18.97 4.04 -0.06
CA ARG A 74 19.69 4.53 -1.25
C ARG A 74 18.77 5.04 -2.35
N CYS A 75 17.46 4.76 -2.28
CA CYS A 75 16.50 5.21 -3.27
C CYS A 75 16.33 6.73 -3.23
N LYS A 76 16.28 7.34 -4.43
CA LYS A 76 15.91 8.77 -4.60
C LYS A 76 14.40 8.97 -4.67
N PHE A 77 13.68 7.97 -5.16
CA PHE A 77 12.23 7.95 -5.34
C PHE A 77 11.63 6.76 -4.60
N HIS A 78 10.32 6.78 -4.41
CA HIS A 78 9.60 5.65 -3.82
C HIS A 78 9.82 4.37 -4.65
N ASN A 79 10.07 3.25 -3.98
CA ASN A 79 10.25 1.93 -4.59
C ASN A 79 9.60 0.85 -3.71
N LEU A 80 9.29 -0.31 -4.29
CA LEU A 80 8.68 -1.46 -3.60
C LEU A 80 9.45 -1.89 -2.34
N VAL A 81 10.78 -1.70 -2.30
CA VAL A 81 11.59 -1.96 -1.10
C VAL A 81 11.14 -1.17 0.14
N HIS A 82 10.52 0.01 -0.04
CA HIS A 82 9.98 0.82 1.08
C HIS A 82 8.76 0.18 1.74
N SER A 83 8.16 -0.81 1.09
CA SER A 83 7.09 -1.67 1.64
C SER A 83 7.58 -3.08 1.97
N PHE A 84 8.90 -3.32 1.97
CA PHE A 84 9.52 -4.64 2.17
C PHE A 84 9.02 -5.72 1.18
N ILE A 85 8.64 -5.29 -0.03
CA ILE A 85 8.25 -6.18 -1.12
C ILE A 85 9.50 -6.52 -1.94
N ILE A 86 9.71 -7.80 -2.18
CA ILE A 86 10.85 -8.30 -2.96
C ILE A 86 10.38 -8.57 -4.39
N ASP A 87 10.83 -7.74 -5.31
CA ASP A 87 10.73 -8.02 -6.75
C ASP A 87 12.02 -8.68 -7.23
N CYS A 88 11.95 -9.98 -7.52
CA CYS A 88 13.09 -10.76 -8.00
C CYS A 88 13.48 -10.46 -9.45
N GLU A 89 12.71 -9.66 -10.18
CA GLU A 89 12.97 -9.21 -11.54
C GLU A 89 13.57 -7.79 -11.58
N ASP A 90 13.38 -6.99 -10.53
CA ASP A 90 13.99 -5.67 -10.40
C ASP A 90 15.52 -5.76 -10.23
N ARG A 91 16.26 -5.23 -11.21
CA ARG A 91 17.73 -5.17 -11.20
C ARG A 91 18.28 -4.42 -9.99
N PHE A 92 17.56 -3.41 -9.48
CA PHE A 92 17.96 -2.68 -8.29
C PHE A 92 17.91 -3.58 -7.06
N VAL A 93 16.82 -4.33 -6.88
CA VAL A 93 16.68 -5.31 -5.78
C VAL A 93 17.72 -6.41 -5.91
N GLN A 94 17.90 -6.97 -7.12
CA GLN A 94 18.92 -7.99 -7.38
C GLN A 94 20.33 -7.55 -6.99
N SER A 95 20.66 -6.25 -7.10
CA SER A 95 21.98 -5.73 -6.73
C SER A 95 22.32 -5.89 -5.24
N GLY A 96 21.32 -6.08 -4.37
CA GLY A 96 21.51 -6.32 -2.93
C GLY A 96 21.84 -7.76 -2.56
N PHE A 97 21.63 -8.71 -3.48
CA PHE A 97 21.72 -10.15 -3.21
C PHE A 97 22.71 -10.85 -4.14
N THR A 98 23.25 -11.96 -3.68
CA THR A 98 24.02 -12.90 -4.52
C THR A 98 23.08 -13.79 -5.33
N ASN A 99 23.57 -14.39 -6.41
CA ASN A 99 22.78 -15.32 -7.22
C ASN A 99 22.20 -16.50 -6.42
N ASN A 100 22.93 -17.00 -5.42
CA ASN A 100 22.46 -18.09 -4.56
C ASN A 100 21.34 -17.62 -3.63
N GLU A 101 21.46 -16.41 -3.06
CA GLU A 101 20.41 -15.81 -2.23
C GLU A 101 19.15 -15.53 -3.05
N LEU A 102 19.28 -15.02 -4.28
CA LEU A 102 18.14 -14.79 -5.18
C LEU A 102 17.44 -16.11 -5.58
N MET A 103 18.21 -17.17 -5.82
CA MET A 103 17.65 -18.48 -6.10
C MET A 103 16.89 -19.04 -4.89
N GLU A 104 17.44 -18.90 -3.68
CA GLU A 104 16.76 -19.27 -2.43
C GLU A 104 15.44 -18.51 -2.25
N ILE A 105 15.44 -17.20 -2.53
CA ILE A 105 14.26 -16.35 -2.43
C ILE A 105 13.17 -16.81 -3.43
N ARG A 106 13.56 -17.07 -4.69
CA ARG A 106 12.63 -17.56 -5.73
C ARG A 106 12.05 -18.92 -5.40
N GLU A 107 12.88 -19.85 -4.93
CA GLU A 107 12.39 -21.14 -4.48
C GLU A 107 11.41 -21.02 -3.31
N ALA A 108 11.60 -20.04 -2.43
CA ALA A 108 10.69 -19.80 -1.32
C ALA A 108 9.35 -19.20 -1.78
N SER A 109 9.36 -18.28 -2.75
CA SER A 109 8.12 -17.76 -3.35
C SER A 109 7.34 -18.87 -4.05
N ASP A 110 8.03 -19.77 -4.76
CA ASP A 110 7.39 -20.88 -5.47
C ASP A 110 6.80 -21.92 -4.49
N LYS A 111 7.46 -22.14 -3.34
CA LYS A 111 6.99 -23.04 -2.27
C LYS A 111 5.79 -22.53 -1.52
N GLN A 112 5.53 -21.22 -1.54
CA GLN A 112 4.36 -20.65 -0.88
C GLN A 112 3.05 -21.08 -1.57
N GLY A 113 3.17 -21.78 -2.70
CA GLY A 113 2.06 -22.28 -3.50
C GLY A 113 1.44 -21.11 -4.25
N GLU A 114 1.15 -21.32 -5.53
CA GLU A 114 0.16 -20.46 -6.18
C GLU A 114 -1.07 -20.43 -5.27
N MET A 115 -1.55 -19.25 -4.92
CA MET A 115 -2.82 -19.12 -4.23
C MET A 115 -3.90 -19.57 -5.21
N GLN A 116 -4.15 -20.88 -5.25
CA GLN A 116 -5.06 -21.46 -6.22
C GLN A 116 -6.47 -21.10 -5.79
N ILE A 117 -7.16 -20.39 -6.68
CA ILE A 117 -8.59 -20.20 -6.58
C ILE A 117 -9.21 -21.59 -6.71
N ASP A 118 -10.04 -21.95 -5.73
CA ASP A 118 -10.77 -23.20 -5.75
C ASP A 118 -11.57 -23.37 -7.06
N ASP A 119 -11.50 -24.56 -7.66
CA ASP A 119 -12.09 -24.83 -8.98
C ASP A 119 -13.60 -24.55 -9.02
N GLU A 120 -14.32 -24.81 -7.93
CA GLU A 120 -15.75 -24.51 -7.83
C GLU A 120 -16.01 -23.00 -7.88
N LEU A 121 -15.18 -22.22 -7.18
CA LEU A 121 -15.24 -20.77 -7.20
C LEU A 121 -14.90 -20.21 -8.59
N LEU A 122 -13.86 -20.75 -9.23
CA LEU A 122 -13.46 -20.34 -10.58
C LEU A 122 -14.56 -20.65 -11.62
N ASN A 123 -15.18 -21.82 -11.51
CA ASN A 123 -16.31 -22.20 -12.35
C ASN A 123 -17.50 -21.23 -12.13
N TYR A 124 -17.78 -20.83 -10.88
CA TYR A 124 -18.79 -19.83 -10.58
C TYR A 124 -18.50 -18.48 -11.21
N ILE A 125 -17.28 -17.95 -11.08
CA ILE A 125 -16.85 -16.69 -11.73
C ILE A 125 -17.05 -16.79 -13.25
N SER A 126 -16.68 -17.92 -13.84
CA SER A 126 -16.78 -18.17 -15.28
C SER A 126 -18.22 -18.14 -15.78
N THR A 127 -19.23 -18.36 -14.92
CA THR A 127 -20.64 -18.23 -15.32
C THR A 127 -21.02 -16.81 -15.74
N PHE A 128 -20.26 -15.79 -15.30
CA PHE A 128 -20.48 -14.39 -15.66
C PHE A 128 -19.66 -13.92 -16.87
N ALA A 129 -18.80 -14.77 -17.43
CA ALA A 129 -18.02 -14.46 -18.63
C ALA A 129 -18.94 -14.45 -19.88
N LYS A 130 -19.66 -13.34 -20.06
CA LYS A 130 -20.64 -13.12 -21.13
C LYS A 130 -20.29 -11.87 -21.94
N ASN A 131 -20.92 -11.73 -23.12
CA ASN A 131 -20.59 -10.66 -24.06
C ASN A 131 -21.51 -9.44 -23.94
N SER A 132 -22.56 -9.50 -23.12
CA SER A 132 -23.50 -8.41 -22.90
C SER A 132 -23.96 -8.34 -21.45
N THR A 133 -24.34 -7.15 -20.99
CA THR A 133 -24.85 -6.97 -19.62
C THR A 133 -26.20 -7.67 -19.39
N GLU A 134 -26.99 -7.87 -20.45
CA GLU A 134 -28.24 -8.65 -20.43
C GLU A 134 -27.98 -10.11 -20.06
N GLU A 135 -27.06 -10.78 -20.76
CA GLU A 135 -26.66 -12.16 -20.46
C GLU A 135 -26.05 -12.30 -19.04
N ILE A 136 -25.28 -11.29 -18.59
CA ILE A 136 -24.74 -11.28 -17.21
C ILE A 136 -25.87 -11.15 -16.20
N ARG A 137 -26.90 -10.34 -16.47
CA ARG A 137 -28.09 -10.24 -15.59
C ARG A 137 -28.83 -11.57 -15.50
N GLU A 138 -29.02 -12.28 -16.60
CA GLU A 138 -29.61 -13.62 -16.57
C GLU A 138 -28.80 -14.57 -15.67
N ALA A 139 -27.47 -14.56 -15.80
CA ALA A 139 -26.58 -15.34 -14.93
C ALA A 139 -26.67 -14.92 -13.45
N LEU A 140 -26.82 -13.63 -13.14
CA LEU A 140 -26.99 -13.12 -11.77
C LEU A 140 -28.29 -13.58 -11.08
N TYR A 141 -29.33 -13.85 -11.85
CA TYR A 141 -30.62 -14.35 -11.36
C TYR A 141 -30.72 -15.88 -11.38
N ALA A 142 -29.76 -16.59 -11.97
CA ALA A 142 -29.67 -18.03 -11.86
C ALA A 142 -29.50 -18.46 -10.39
N LEU A 143 -30.15 -19.55 -10.00
CA LEU A 143 -30.08 -20.06 -8.64
C LEU A 143 -28.70 -20.67 -8.38
N HIS A 144 -27.96 -20.10 -7.42
CA HIS A 144 -26.77 -20.72 -6.86
C HIS A 144 -27.14 -21.44 -5.55
N PRO A 145 -26.91 -22.76 -5.41
CA PRO A 145 -27.35 -23.54 -4.24
C PRO A 145 -26.98 -22.89 -2.90
N ASN A 146 -25.75 -22.41 -2.79
CA ASN A 146 -25.17 -21.80 -1.59
C ASN A 146 -25.70 -20.39 -1.25
N LEU A 147 -26.41 -19.74 -2.19
CA LEU A 147 -26.95 -18.38 -1.99
C LEU A 147 -28.47 -18.37 -1.75
N THR A 148 -29.04 -19.53 -1.42
CA THR A 148 -30.48 -19.69 -1.17
C THR A 148 -30.77 -19.85 0.32
N ARG A 149 -31.65 -20.79 0.71
CA ARG A 149 -32.16 -20.90 2.10
C ARG A 149 -31.10 -21.34 3.11
N ASN A 150 -30.04 -21.99 2.66
CA ASN A 150 -29.00 -22.57 3.52
C ASN A 150 -27.70 -21.74 3.51
N TYR A 151 -27.78 -20.45 3.18
CA TYR A 151 -26.61 -19.57 3.16
C TYR A 151 -25.85 -19.59 4.50
N ASN A 152 -24.55 -19.85 4.42
CA ASN A 152 -23.64 -19.83 5.55
C ASN A 152 -22.59 -18.71 5.35
N PRO A 153 -22.59 -17.64 6.17
CA PRO A 153 -21.69 -16.52 6.01
C PRO A 153 -20.20 -16.85 6.16
N ILE A 154 -19.85 -18.00 6.74
CA ILE A 154 -18.45 -18.43 6.87
C ILE A 154 -17.95 -19.08 5.57
N ASN A 155 -18.80 -19.85 4.90
CA ASN A 155 -18.39 -20.68 3.76
C ASN A 155 -18.81 -20.10 2.41
N ASP A 156 -19.94 -19.40 2.39
CA ASP A 156 -20.64 -18.99 1.17
C ASP A 156 -20.45 -17.50 0.85
N PHE A 157 -19.86 -16.74 1.77
CA PHE A 157 -19.57 -15.31 1.60
C PHE A 157 -18.82 -15.02 0.29
N LYS A 158 -17.84 -15.86 -0.07
CA LYS A 158 -17.11 -15.74 -1.34
C LYS A 158 -18.03 -15.70 -2.57
N TYR A 159 -19.08 -16.52 -2.62
CA TYR A 159 -20.02 -16.55 -3.74
C TYR A 159 -20.93 -15.31 -3.73
N GLU A 160 -21.36 -14.87 -2.54
CA GLU A 160 -22.18 -13.66 -2.39
C GLU A 160 -21.39 -12.42 -2.79
N HIS A 161 -20.13 -12.35 -2.38
CA HIS A 161 -19.22 -11.27 -2.71
C HIS A 161 -19.03 -11.16 -4.23
N ILE A 162 -18.73 -12.27 -4.91
CA ILE A 162 -18.61 -12.31 -6.38
C ILE A 162 -19.91 -11.84 -7.05
N ARG A 163 -21.06 -12.36 -6.62
CA ARG A 163 -22.36 -11.97 -7.17
C ARG A 163 -22.64 -10.48 -7.00
N THR A 164 -22.36 -9.95 -5.81
CA THR A 164 -22.57 -8.53 -5.47
C THR A 164 -21.66 -7.65 -6.32
N THR A 165 -20.39 -8.01 -6.42
CA THR A 165 -19.41 -7.31 -7.26
C THR A 165 -19.88 -7.28 -8.71
N VAL A 166 -20.19 -8.43 -9.31
CA VAL A 166 -20.68 -8.48 -10.70
C VAL A 166 -21.95 -7.64 -10.88
N SER A 167 -22.89 -7.71 -9.94
CA SER A 167 -24.11 -6.90 -9.96
C SER A 167 -23.83 -5.39 -9.93
N ASP A 168 -22.92 -4.96 -9.06
CA ASP A 168 -22.53 -3.55 -8.94
C ASP A 168 -21.87 -3.03 -10.22
N TRP A 169 -20.97 -3.81 -10.82
CA TRP A 169 -20.31 -3.46 -12.09
C TRP A 169 -21.29 -3.43 -13.26
N VAL A 170 -22.20 -4.41 -13.37
CA VAL A 170 -23.25 -4.42 -14.39
C VAL A 170 -24.12 -3.17 -14.27
N ARG A 171 -24.51 -2.80 -13.04
CA ARG A 171 -25.26 -1.57 -12.79
C ARG A 171 -24.49 -0.35 -13.30
N LEU A 172 -23.20 -0.21 -13.00
CA LEU A 172 -22.39 0.91 -13.46
C LEU A 172 -22.28 0.98 -14.99
N LEU A 173 -22.09 -0.17 -15.66
CA LEU A 173 -22.00 -0.24 -17.12
C LEU A 173 -23.28 0.18 -17.83
N GLU A 174 -24.44 -0.09 -17.23
CA GLU A 174 -25.76 0.21 -17.79
C GLU A 174 -26.29 1.61 -17.44
N MET A 175 -25.66 2.32 -16.50
CA MET A 175 -26.06 3.68 -16.13
C MET A 175 -26.00 4.63 -17.33
N LYS A 176 -26.95 5.57 -17.37
CA LYS A 176 -27.02 6.60 -18.41
C LYS A 176 -27.09 8.00 -17.76
N PRO A 177 -26.09 8.87 -17.97
CA PRO A 177 -24.84 8.61 -18.69
C PRO A 177 -23.97 7.56 -17.99
N ASN A 178 -23.13 6.85 -18.75
CA ASN A 178 -22.21 5.86 -18.19
C ASN A 178 -21.10 6.60 -17.42
N PRO A 179 -20.99 6.43 -16.09
CA PRO A 179 -20.01 7.16 -15.29
C PRO A 179 -18.56 6.77 -15.64
N LEU A 180 -18.31 5.55 -16.11
CA LEU A 180 -16.97 5.06 -16.44
C LEU A 180 -16.39 5.71 -17.71
N THR A 181 -17.23 6.39 -18.51
CA THR A 181 -16.76 7.16 -19.68
C THR A 181 -16.64 8.66 -19.39
N MET A 182 -16.98 9.10 -18.18
CA MET A 182 -16.87 10.49 -17.77
C MET A 182 -15.47 10.79 -17.26
N THR A 183 -14.91 11.95 -17.64
CA THR A 183 -13.54 12.34 -17.29
C THR A 183 -13.44 13.20 -16.02
N ASN A 184 -14.56 13.66 -15.47
CA ASN A 184 -14.60 14.67 -14.41
C ASN A 184 -15.24 14.19 -13.11
N LEU A 185 -15.19 12.88 -12.83
CA LEU A 185 -15.68 12.33 -11.57
C LEU A 185 -14.64 12.53 -10.45
N PRO A 186 -15.06 12.95 -9.24
CA PRO A 186 -14.15 13.08 -8.11
C PRO A 186 -13.66 11.70 -7.66
N GLU A 187 -12.47 11.63 -7.09
CA GLU A 187 -11.88 10.38 -6.58
C GLU A 187 -12.78 9.67 -5.54
N SER A 188 -13.48 10.45 -4.72
CA SER A 188 -14.48 9.94 -3.77
C SER A 188 -15.59 9.12 -4.43
N TRP A 189 -15.92 9.40 -5.69
CA TRP A 189 -16.87 8.60 -6.45
C TRP A 189 -16.32 7.21 -6.76
N PHE A 190 -15.06 7.12 -7.21
CA PHE A 190 -14.40 5.84 -7.47
C PHE A 190 -14.24 5.03 -6.19
N ARG A 191 -13.90 5.70 -5.08
CA ARG A 191 -13.85 5.07 -3.74
C ARG A 191 -15.16 4.36 -3.40
N VAL A 192 -16.29 5.02 -3.61
CA VAL A 192 -17.61 4.50 -3.21
C VAL A 192 -18.19 3.49 -4.22
N ASN A 193 -17.87 3.61 -5.50
CA ASN A 193 -18.54 2.83 -6.56
C ASN A 193 -17.67 1.73 -7.18
N VAL A 194 -16.35 1.92 -7.25
CA VAL A 194 -15.41 0.97 -7.85
C VAL A 194 -14.63 0.25 -6.74
N TRP A 195 -13.90 1.01 -5.92
CA TRP A 195 -13.04 0.44 -4.88
C TRP A 195 -13.79 -0.21 -3.72
N ARG A 196 -15.07 0.14 -3.54
CA ARG A 196 -15.96 -0.51 -2.57
C ARG A 196 -15.96 -2.03 -2.68
N THR A 197 -15.77 -2.62 -3.88
CA THR A 197 -15.65 -4.08 -4.02
C THR A 197 -14.52 -4.65 -3.17
N ILE A 198 -13.38 -3.94 -3.08
CA ILE A 198 -12.24 -4.35 -2.27
C ILE A 198 -12.54 -4.15 -0.78
N ASP A 199 -13.17 -3.03 -0.42
CA ASP A 199 -13.60 -2.80 0.97
C ASP A 199 -14.51 -3.93 1.48
N ILE A 200 -15.44 -4.37 0.63
CA ILE A 200 -16.38 -5.44 1.02
C ILE A 200 -15.79 -6.83 0.90
N ALA A 201 -14.73 -7.06 0.12
CA ALA A 201 -14.10 -8.38 -0.05
C ALA A 201 -13.61 -9.00 1.28
N PHE A 202 -13.42 -8.14 2.29
CA PHE A 202 -12.89 -8.49 3.60
C PHE A 202 -13.93 -8.33 4.73
N SER A 203 -15.21 -8.12 4.39
CA SER A 203 -16.26 -7.85 5.38
C SER A 203 -16.56 -9.02 6.32
N ASP A 204 -16.18 -10.24 5.95
CA ASP A 204 -16.27 -11.44 6.79
C ASP A 204 -15.09 -11.59 7.76
N ILE A 205 -14.04 -10.77 7.63
CA ILE A 205 -12.86 -10.81 8.49
C ILE A 205 -12.90 -9.66 9.51
N PRO A 206 -13.03 -9.97 10.81
CA PRO A 206 -13.09 -8.94 11.85
C PRO A 206 -11.88 -8.02 11.86
N PHE A 207 -12.13 -6.72 12.00
CA PHE A 207 -11.11 -5.66 12.15
C PHE A 207 -10.20 -5.44 10.93
N MET A 208 -10.52 -6.02 9.77
CA MET A 208 -9.85 -5.69 8.52
C MET A 208 -10.60 -4.59 7.78
N PHE A 209 -9.88 -3.54 7.41
CA PHE A 209 -10.39 -2.45 6.59
C PHE A 209 -9.35 -2.15 5.50
N PHE A 210 -9.82 -2.00 4.27
CA PHE A 210 -8.98 -1.49 3.21
C PHE A 210 -8.87 0.03 3.38
N VAL A 211 -7.63 0.54 3.38
CA VAL A 211 -7.32 1.96 3.41
C VAL A 211 -6.68 2.29 2.07
N GLY A 212 -7.52 2.73 1.13
CA GLY A 212 -7.12 3.34 -0.13
C GLY A 212 -7.15 4.86 -0.05
#